data_AF-A8TJP0-F1
#
_entry.id   AF-A8TJP0-F1
#
_cell.length_a   1.000
_cell.length_b   1.000
_cell.length_c   1.000
_cell.angle_alpha   90.00
_cell.angle_beta   90.00
_cell.angle_gamma   90.00
#
_symmetry.space_group_name_H-M   'P 1'
#
loop_
_entity.id
_entity.type
_entity.pdbx_description
1 polymer ?
#
loop_
_entity_poly.entity_id
_entity_poly.type
_entity_poly.pdbx_seq_one_letter_code
_entity_poly.pdbx_strand_id
1 'polypeptide(L)'
;MGTVLIAYRNHADNAEFLGGGWSSELPAANLADRQPSRVARTASADPVDTTVDLDFGAQKPVRFVALIRHSLTQSGRWRLRLALSGEFSEPLLDTGWMAIWPASTPFGVGVWGEFHWGGRLPPEEAATYGIAAIHVLPVPVIARHLRLELDDPGNPEGYLQAGRLVAGPAWQPRVNLQYGWSIEQVDDSRTVRSRGGQSYVDVQPKYRRLRFAFDFLERDEVFGHAYELERIKGVGGDLMVMADPDDLQHRHRHTVYGVLAETAPIANPAFGRFAKAFTVDELL
;
A
#
# COMPACT_ATOMS: atom_id res chain seq x y z
N MET A 1 -2.81 10.67 16.72
CA MET A 1 -3.37 9.84 15.65
C MET A 1 -3.73 10.76 14.50
N GLY A 2 -3.04 10.61 13.39
CA GLY A 2 -3.37 11.30 12.14
C GLY A 2 -4.71 10.83 11.59
N THR A 3 -5.29 11.63 10.71
CA THR A 3 -6.56 11.29 10.08
C THR A 3 -6.37 10.18 9.04
N VAL A 4 -7.19 9.12 9.11
CA VAL A 4 -7.15 7.97 8.20
C VAL A 4 -7.08 8.39 6.74
N LEU A 5 -6.31 7.65 5.95
CA LEU A 5 -6.15 7.91 4.52
C LEU A 5 -6.58 6.69 3.72
N ILE A 6 -7.45 6.91 2.72
CA ILE A 6 -8.02 5.86 1.88
C ILE A 6 -7.73 6.17 0.42
N ALA A 7 -6.93 5.32 -0.22
CA ALA A 7 -6.65 5.38 -1.65
C ALA A 7 -7.40 4.24 -2.37
N TYR A 8 -8.52 4.56 -3.00
CA TYR A 8 -9.38 3.59 -3.70
C TYR A 8 -9.44 3.84 -5.22
N ARG A 9 -8.74 4.85 -5.74
CA ARG A 9 -8.59 5.04 -7.19
C ARG A 9 -7.12 4.88 -7.51
N ASN A 10 -6.80 3.97 -8.43
CA ASN A 10 -5.45 3.73 -8.88
C ASN A 10 -5.34 4.10 -10.37
N HIS A 11 -4.53 5.11 -10.68
CA HIS A 11 -4.29 5.51 -12.07
C HIS A 11 -3.37 4.54 -12.80
N ALA A 12 -2.56 3.77 -12.06
CA ALA A 12 -1.66 2.77 -12.64
C ALA A 12 -2.42 1.66 -13.40
N ASP A 13 -3.66 1.35 -13.00
CA ASP A 13 -4.51 0.31 -13.64
C ASP A 13 -4.75 0.55 -15.13
N ASN A 14 -4.74 1.81 -15.56
CA ASN A 14 -5.00 2.21 -16.94
C ASN A 14 -3.84 3.03 -17.52
N ALA A 15 -2.66 2.99 -16.90
CA ALA A 15 -1.50 3.71 -17.36
C ALA A 15 -0.73 2.91 -18.41
N GLU A 16 -0.06 3.62 -19.30
CA GLU A 16 0.95 3.01 -20.18
C GLU A 16 2.30 2.98 -19.44
N PHE A 17 2.95 1.83 -19.43
CA PHE A 17 4.26 1.62 -18.78
C PHE A 17 5.37 1.67 -19.83
N LEU A 18 6.33 2.56 -19.63
CA LEU A 18 7.43 2.86 -20.54
C LEU A 18 8.76 2.87 -19.80
N GLY A 19 9.86 2.70 -20.54
CA GLY A 19 11.22 2.79 -19.99
C GLY A 19 11.63 1.60 -19.11
N GLY A 20 12.88 1.66 -18.66
CA GLY A 20 13.53 0.57 -17.94
C GLY A 20 13.83 -0.66 -18.79
N GLY A 21 14.43 -1.63 -18.13
CA GLY A 21 14.75 -2.93 -18.66
C GLY A 21 13.98 -3.95 -17.85
N TRP A 22 12.73 -4.20 -18.22
CA TRP A 22 11.87 -5.17 -17.56
C TRP A 22 11.86 -6.49 -18.33
N SER A 23 11.77 -7.61 -17.62
CA SER A 23 11.69 -8.93 -18.24
C SER A 23 10.43 -9.04 -19.11
N SER A 24 10.54 -9.67 -20.28
CA SER A 24 9.39 -9.90 -21.17
C SER A 24 8.37 -10.87 -20.59
N GLU A 25 8.80 -11.81 -19.73
CA GLU A 25 7.92 -12.75 -19.04
C GLU A 25 7.22 -12.12 -17.82
N LEU A 26 7.89 -11.15 -17.19
CA LEU A 26 7.42 -10.44 -15.99
C LEU A 26 7.49 -8.91 -16.23
N PRO A 27 6.70 -8.37 -17.18
CA PRO A 27 6.84 -6.99 -17.64
C PRO A 27 6.38 -5.98 -16.60
N ALA A 28 6.82 -4.72 -16.73
CA ALA A 28 6.38 -3.59 -15.91
C ALA A 28 4.85 -3.46 -15.81
N ALA A 29 4.13 -3.84 -16.87
CA ALA A 29 2.66 -3.83 -16.89
C ALA A 29 2.02 -4.70 -15.80
N ASN A 30 2.72 -5.70 -15.26
CA ASN A 30 2.22 -6.48 -14.12
C ASN A 30 2.03 -5.62 -12.86
N LEU A 31 2.71 -4.48 -12.72
CA LEU A 31 2.50 -3.53 -11.61
C LEU A 31 1.07 -2.96 -11.57
N ALA A 32 0.33 -3.02 -12.68
CA ALA A 32 -1.07 -2.65 -12.79
C ALA A 32 -2.05 -3.79 -12.51
N ASP A 33 -1.59 -5.02 -12.27
CA ASP A 33 -2.46 -6.11 -11.83
C ASP A 33 -2.85 -5.90 -10.37
N ARG A 34 -4.09 -6.19 -10.00
CA ARG A 34 -4.57 -6.07 -8.63
C ARG A 34 -3.92 -7.09 -7.69
N GLN A 35 -3.52 -8.25 -8.21
CA GLN A 35 -2.94 -9.33 -7.42
C GLN A 35 -1.44 -9.08 -7.25
N PRO A 36 -0.96 -8.79 -6.03
CA PRO A 36 0.46 -8.49 -5.83
C PRO A 36 1.36 -9.72 -6.06
N SER A 37 0.80 -10.92 -6.09
CA SER A 37 1.48 -12.15 -6.50
C SER A 37 1.89 -12.19 -7.96
N ARG A 38 1.23 -11.39 -8.84
CA ARG A 38 1.63 -11.25 -10.23
C ARG A 38 2.68 -10.15 -10.35
N VAL A 39 3.93 -10.56 -10.27
CA VAL A 39 5.07 -9.65 -10.13
C VAL A 39 5.59 -9.10 -11.46
N ALA A 40 6.11 -7.88 -11.44
CA ALA A 40 6.98 -7.32 -12.47
C ALA A 40 8.44 -7.44 -12.01
N ARG A 41 9.35 -7.78 -12.92
CA ARG A 41 10.76 -8.00 -12.62
C ARG A 41 11.67 -7.28 -13.62
N THR A 42 12.71 -6.63 -13.12
CA THR A 42 13.74 -5.98 -13.93
C THR A 42 14.72 -7.03 -14.49
N ALA A 43 15.40 -6.69 -15.58
CA ALA A 43 16.40 -7.55 -16.22
C ALA A 43 17.66 -7.67 -15.37
N SER A 44 18.03 -6.59 -14.69
CA SER A 44 19.10 -6.56 -13.69
C SER A 44 18.80 -5.56 -12.57
N ALA A 45 19.69 -5.48 -11.58
CA ALA A 45 19.67 -4.46 -10.54
C ALA A 45 20.35 -3.13 -10.95
N ASP A 46 20.70 -2.96 -12.23
CA ASP A 46 21.29 -1.71 -12.75
C ASP A 46 20.24 -0.57 -12.76
N PRO A 47 20.61 0.67 -12.38
CA PRO A 47 19.75 1.86 -12.48
C PRO A 47 19.06 2.06 -13.84
N VAL A 48 19.68 1.65 -14.95
CA VAL A 48 19.08 1.75 -16.29
C VAL A 48 17.86 0.84 -16.43
N ASP A 49 17.89 -0.33 -15.79
CA ASP A 49 16.82 -1.32 -15.89
C ASP A 49 15.67 -1.05 -14.90
N THR A 50 15.99 -0.39 -13.80
CA THR A 50 15.17 -0.28 -12.59
C THR A 50 14.33 1.00 -12.52
N THR A 51 14.10 1.62 -13.68
CA THR A 51 13.23 2.78 -13.86
C THR A 51 11.95 2.39 -14.60
N VAL A 52 10.82 3.03 -14.28
CA VAL A 52 9.59 2.89 -15.05
C VAL A 52 8.80 4.18 -15.07
N ASP A 53 8.33 4.54 -16.26
CA ASP A 53 7.52 5.72 -16.52
C ASP A 53 6.08 5.30 -16.79
N LEU A 54 5.14 5.97 -16.13
CA LEU A 54 3.71 5.79 -16.32
C LEU A 54 3.15 7.02 -17.02
N ASP A 55 2.47 6.85 -18.16
CA ASP A 55 1.56 7.87 -18.73
C ASP A 55 0.14 7.55 -18.29
N PHE A 56 -0.48 8.44 -17.53
CA PHE A 56 -1.86 8.32 -17.08
C PHE A 56 -2.90 8.58 -18.20
N GLY A 57 -2.46 9.00 -19.38
CA GLY A 57 -3.27 9.35 -20.56
C GLY A 57 -3.94 10.73 -20.46
N ALA A 58 -4.01 11.31 -19.27
CA ALA A 58 -4.54 12.63 -19.00
C ALA A 58 -3.95 13.18 -17.69
N GLN A 59 -4.10 14.48 -17.47
CA GLN A 59 -3.75 15.10 -16.19
C GLN A 59 -4.70 14.58 -15.09
N LYS A 60 -4.14 13.93 -14.07
CA LYS A 60 -4.88 13.35 -12.96
C LYS A 60 -4.25 13.74 -11.62
N PRO A 61 -5.04 13.91 -10.55
CA PRO A 61 -4.51 14.20 -9.23
C PRO A 61 -3.83 12.94 -8.64
N VAL A 62 -2.60 13.11 -8.17
CA VAL A 62 -1.83 12.13 -7.41
C VAL A 62 -1.57 12.71 -6.02
N ARG A 63 -2.00 11.99 -4.99
CA ARG A 63 -1.74 12.31 -3.57
C ARG A 63 -1.02 11.18 -2.86
N PHE A 64 -1.10 9.99 -3.41
CA PHE A 64 -0.64 8.77 -2.77
C PHE A 64 0.08 7.90 -3.78
N VAL A 65 1.27 7.42 -3.41
CA VAL A 65 2.02 6.42 -4.17
C VAL A 65 2.49 5.31 -3.25
N ALA A 66 2.27 4.06 -3.63
CA ALA A 66 2.80 2.90 -2.92
C ALA A 66 3.30 1.81 -3.87
N LEU A 67 4.42 1.19 -3.50
CA LEU A 67 4.97 0.01 -4.15
C LEU A 67 4.85 -1.18 -3.19
N ILE A 68 4.08 -2.19 -3.56
CA ILE A 68 3.72 -3.30 -2.69
C ILE A 68 4.43 -4.57 -3.13
N ARG A 69 4.83 -5.40 -2.16
CA ARG A 69 5.48 -6.71 -2.36
C ARG A 69 6.73 -6.60 -3.23
N HIS A 70 7.66 -5.74 -2.80
CA HIS A 70 8.92 -5.53 -3.50
C HIS A 70 10.07 -6.38 -2.92
N SER A 71 11.07 -6.70 -3.75
CA SER A 71 12.27 -7.44 -3.33
C SER A 71 13.45 -6.56 -2.91
N LEU A 72 13.28 -5.23 -2.92
CA LEU A 72 14.35 -4.31 -2.51
C LEU A 72 14.78 -4.58 -1.06
N THR A 73 16.09 -4.62 -0.86
CA THR A 73 16.71 -4.77 0.46
C THR A 73 16.55 -3.50 1.29
N GLN A 74 17.01 -3.54 2.54
CA GLN A 74 17.00 -2.37 3.42
C GLN A 74 17.91 -1.24 2.94
N SER A 75 18.95 -1.51 2.17
CA SER A 75 19.74 -0.45 1.51
C SER A 75 19.00 0.18 0.32
N GLY A 76 17.94 -0.45 -0.16
CA GLY A 76 17.16 0.00 -1.29
C GLY A 76 16.58 1.40 -1.10
N ARG A 77 16.56 2.14 -2.19
CA ARG A 77 15.99 3.49 -2.28
C ARG A 77 15.04 3.58 -3.45
N TRP A 78 14.14 4.55 -3.37
CA TRP A 78 13.22 4.87 -4.44
C TRP A 78 13.05 6.37 -4.59
N ARG A 79 12.74 6.80 -5.80
CA ARG A 79 12.46 8.19 -6.12
C ARG A 79 11.23 8.25 -7.00
N LEU A 80 10.39 9.23 -6.73
CA LEU A 80 9.16 9.49 -7.46
C LEU A 80 9.26 10.87 -8.10
N ARG A 81 9.00 10.94 -9.39
CA ARG A 81 8.91 12.20 -10.13
C ARG A 81 7.56 12.31 -10.82
N LEU A 82 6.87 13.43 -10.61
CA LEU A 82 5.61 13.73 -11.29
C LEU A 82 5.82 14.88 -12.27
N ALA A 83 5.29 14.75 -13.48
CA ALA A 83 5.45 15.76 -14.53
C ALA A 83 4.23 15.86 -15.45
N LEU A 84 4.17 16.97 -16.20
CA LEU A 84 3.21 17.15 -17.30
C LEU A 84 3.73 16.59 -18.62
N SER A 85 5.06 16.54 -18.79
CA SER A 85 5.76 15.98 -19.95
C SER A 85 6.50 14.70 -19.57
N GLY A 86 6.58 13.74 -20.50
CA GLY A 86 7.31 12.48 -20.32
C GLY A 86 8.84 12.62 -20.32
N GLU A 87 9.39 13.81 -20.56
CA GLU A 87 10.84 14.05 -20.51
C GLU A 87 11.38 14.25 -19.08
N PHE A 88 10.52 14.66 -18.14
CA PHE A 88 10.88 14.96 -16.74
C PHE A 88 12.01 16.00 -16.58
N SER A 89 12.15 16.93 -17.52
CA SER A 89 13.10 18.05 -17.46
C SER A 89 12.73 19.08 -16.37
N GLU A 90 11.43 19.35 -16.24
CA GLU A 90 10.85 20.21 -15.20
C GLU A 90 9.77 19.44 -14.42
N PRO A 91 10.15 18.56 -13.48
CA PRO A 91 9.18 17.81 -12.70
C PRO A 91 8.40 18.75 -11.76
N LEU A 92 7.07 18.55 -11.69
CA LEU A 92 6.18 19.20 -10.72
C LEU A 92 6.49 18.77 -9.29
N LEU A 93 6.92 17.52 -9.14
CA LEU A 93 7.39 16.96 -7.88
C LEU A 93 8.60 16.08 -8.15
N ASP A 94 9.58 16.20 -7.29
CA ASP A 94 10.69 15.26 -7.18
C ASP A 94 10.95 14.99 -5.70
N THR A 95 10.79 13.74 -5.27
CA THR A 95 10.99 13.36 -3.87
C THR A 95 12.47 13.30 -3.47
N GLY A 96 13.38 13.32 -4.44
CA GLY A 96 14.73 12.81 -4.25
C GLY A 96 14.73 11.32 -3.87
N TRP A 97 15.90 10.80 -3.52
CA TRP A 97 16.03 9.42 -3.05
C TRP A 97 15.53 9.27 -1.63
N MET A 98 14.48 8.47 -1.47
CA MET A 98 13.93 8.07 -0.19
C MET A 98 14.32 6.63 0.13
N ALA A 99 14.40 6.29 1.41
CA ALA A 99 14.51 4.89 1.81
C ALA A 99 13.25 4.12 1.40
N ILE A 100 13.40 2.93 0.83
CA ILE A 100 12.26 2.07 0.49
C ILE A 100 11.63 1.46 1.75
N TRP A 101 12.47 1.16 2.77
CA TRP A 101 12.04 0.65 4.08
C TRP A 101 11.87 1.77 5.12
N PRO A 102 10.75 1.81 5.87
CA PRO A 102 10.59 2.73 6.98
C PRO A 102 11.52 2.37 8.16
N ALA A 103 11.81 3.35 9.02
CA ALA A 103 12.40 3.08 10.33
C ALA A 103 11.27 2.64 11.27
N SER A 104 11.06 1.33 11.38
CA SER A 104 9.90 0.71 12.02
C SER A 104 10.14 0.19 13.43
N THR A 105 11.38 0.20 13.91
CA THR A 105 11.71 -0.37 15.22
C THR A 105 11.66 0.71 16.31
N PRO A 106 10.70 0.65 17.27
CA PRO A 106 10.63 1.56 18.40
C PRO A 106 11.76 1.30 19.41
N PHE A 107 12.16 2.34 20.14
CA PHE A 107 13.18 2.21 21.19
C PHE A 107 12.64 1.46 22.41
N GLY A 108 13.41 0.51 22.94
CA GLY A 108 13.15 -0.10 24.25
C GLY A 108 12.01 -1.12 24.29
N VAL A 109 11.54 -1.58 23.14
CA VAL A 109 10.58 -2.69 23.04
C VAL A 109 11.36 -4.01 22.87
N GLY A 110 11.02 -5.01 23.70
CA GLY A 110 11.66 -6.32 23.74
C GLY A 110 12.03 -6.75 25.16
N VAL A 111 12.42 -8.02 25.33
CA VAL A 111 12.94 -8.52 26.62
C VAL A 111 14.34 -7.92 26.85
N TRP A 112 14.72 -7.70 28.10
CA TRP A 112 16.08 -7.23 28.43
C TRP A 112 17.13 -8.22 27.88
N GLY A 113 18.05 -7.73 27.05
CA GLY A 113 19.00 -8.56 26.27
C GLY A 113 18.60 -8.77 24.79
N GLU A 114 17.34 -8.55 24.43
CA GLU A 114 16.79 -8.63 23.06
C GLU A 114 16.15 -7.31 22.59
N PHE A 115 16.20 -6.26 23.42
CA PHE A 115 15.58 -4.98 23.09
C PHE A 115 16.32 -4.28 21.95
N HIS A 116 15.56 -3.59 21.10
CA HIS A 116 16.12 -2.87 19.99
C HIS A 116 16.46 -1.43 20.36
N TRP A 117 17.60 -0.94 19.84
CA TRP A 117 18.08 0.43 20.00
C TRP A 117 17.36 1.44 19.08
N GLY A 118 16.21 1.05 18.52
CA GLY A 118 15.53 1.76 17.44
C GLY A 118 16.18 1.53 16.07
N GLY A 119 15.44 1.77 14.99
CA GLY A 119 15.97 1.67 13.62
C GLY A 119 15.08 0.86 12.67
N ARG A 120 15.71 0.05 11.82
CA ARG A 120 15.01 -0.86 10.88
C ARG A 120 14.91 -2.25 11.49
N LEU A 121 13.95 -3.03 11.02
CA LEU A 121 13.85 -4.46 11.37
C LEU A 121 15.14 -5.18 10.99
N PRO A 122 15.54 -6.26 11.66
CA PRO A 122 16.57 -7.15 11.14
C PRO A 122 16.18 -7.71 9.75
N PRO A 123 17.11 -7.98 8.82
CA PRO A 123 16.80 -8.50 7.49
C PRO A 123 15.97 -9.80 7.51
N GLU A 124 16.24 -10.70 8.45
CA GLU A 124 15.48 -11.94 8.61
C GLU A 124 14.03 -11.69 9.03
N GLU A 125 13.77 -10.72 9.90
CA GLU A 125 12.41 -10.35 10.29
C GLU A 125 11.74 -9.60 9.14
N ALA A 126 12.44 -8.65 8.51
CA ALA A 126 11.95 -7.91 7.35
C ALA A 126 11.47 -8.82 6.21
N ALA A 127 12.16 -9.94 5.96
CA ALA A 127 11.76 -10.94 4.96
C ALA A 127 10.44 -11.64 5.28
N THR A 128 10.00 -11.65 6.55
CA THR A 128 8.69 -12.18 6.96
C THR A 128 7.54 -11.19 6.79
N TYR A 129 7.84 -9.91 6.58
CA TYR A 129 6.85 -8.88 6.31
C TYR A 129 6.69 -8.65 4.80
N GLY A 130 5.45 -8.62 4.32
CA GLY A 130 5.13 -8.06 3.00
C GLY A 130 5.15 -6.54 3.03
N ILE A 131 6.31 -5.91 3.24
CA ILE A 131 6.37 -4.43 3.37
C ILE A 131 6.08 -3.75 2.04
N ALA A 132 5.27 -2.70 2.13
CA ALA A 132 5.03 -1.75 1.05
C ALA A 132 5.84 -0.47 1.32
N ALA A 133 6.47 0.04 0.27
CA ALA A 133 7.00 1.40 0.27
C ALA A 133 5.86 2.36 0.03
N ILE A 134 5.69 3.36 0.89
CA ILE A 134 4.53 4.26 0.84
C ILE A 134 4.99 5.71 0.96
N HIS A 135 4.51 6.54 0.05
CA HIS A 135 4.71 7.97 0.07
C HIS A 135 3.36 8.69 -0.06
N VAL A 136 3.05 9.49 0.96
CA VAL A 136 1.87 10.37 0.98
C VAL A 136 2.35 11.78 0.69
N LEU A 137 1.84 12.37 -0.39
CA LEU A 137 2.15 13.76 -0.73
C LEU A 137 1.36 14.69 0.20
N PRO A 138 1.98 15.79 0.68
CA PRO A 138 1.30 16.74 1.56
C PRO A 138 0.10 17.41 0.87
N VAL A 139 0.20 17.63 -0.44
CA VAL A 139 -0.84 18.23 -1.29
C VAL A 139 -0.94 17.39 -2.58
N PRO A 140 -2.16 17.15 -3.11
CA PRO A 140 -2.30 16.49 -4.40
C PRO A 140 -1.61 17.29 -5.52
N VAL A 141 -0.83 16.59 -6.34
CA VAL A 141 -0.18 17.13 -7.53
C VAL A 141 -0.94 16.64 -8.76
N ILE A 142 -1.34 17.56 -9.64
CA ILE A 142 -2.00 17.22 -10.90
C ILE A 142 -0.91 16.94 -11.94
N ALA A 143 -0.74 15.67 -12.32
CA ALA A 143 0.31 15.23 -13.23
C ALA A 143 -0.26 14.32 -14.31
N ARG A 144 0.43 14.24 -15.44
CA ARG A 144 0.14 13.25 -16.49
C ARG A 144 1.08 12.05 -16.41
N HIS A 145 2.34 12.30 -16.02
CA HIS A 145 3.37 11.27 -15.96
C HIS A 145 3.88 11.07 -14.53
N LEU A 146 4.16 9.82 -14.18
CA LEU A 146 4.88 9.42 -12.98
C LEU A 146 6.10 8.59 -13.39
N ARG A 147 7.28 8.97 -12.93
CA ARG A 147 8.49 8.14 -12.99
C ARG A 147 8.76 7.55 -11.62
N LEU A 148 8.91 6.24 -11.58
CA LEU A 148 9.38 5.46 -10.44
C LEU A 148 10.81 5.00 -10.74
N GLU A 149 11.74 5.34 -9.86
CA GLU A 149 13.12 4.87 -9.92
C GLU A 149 13.41 4.06 -8.67
N LEU A 150 14.07 2.92 -8.85
CA LEU A 150 14.47 2.01 -7.79
C LEU A 150 16.00 1.91 -7.80
N ASP A 151 16.64 1.99 -6.63
CA ASP A 151 18.09 1.90 -6.48
C ASP A 151 18.41 0.87 -5.40
N ASP A 152 18.88 -0.30 -5.83
CA ASP A 152 19.39 -1.35 -4.95
C ASP A 152 20.40 -2.25 -5.70
N PRO A 153 21.52 -1.70 -6.21
CA PRO A 153 22.46 -2.44 -7.05
C PRO A 153 23.18 -3.58 -6.29
N GLY A 154 23.17 -3.54 -4.95
CA GLY A 154 23.72 -4.59 -4.09
C GLY A 154 22.74 -5.73 -3.80
N ASN A 155 21.56 -5.76 -4.44
CA ASN A 155 20.56 -6.80 -4.20
C ASN A 155 21.12 -8.18 -4.60
N PRO A 156 21.17 -9.17 -3.69
CA PRO A 156 21.76 -10.48 -3.96
C PRO A 156 20.98 -11.31 -4.99
N GLU A 157 19.72 -10.96 -5.28
CA GLU A 157 18.94 -11.62 -6.34
C GLU A 157 19.42 -11.23 -7.75
N GLY A 158 20.17 -10.12 -7.89
CA GLY A 158 20.66 -9.61 -9.17
C GLY A 158 19.59 -8.93 -10.03
N TYR A 159 18.36 -8.84 -9.56
CA TYR A 159 17.22 -8.15 -10.16
C TYR A 159 16.36 -7.52 -9.07
N LEU A 160 15.49 -6.58 -9.46
CA LEU A 160 14.47 -6.01 -8.57
C LEU A 160 13.09 -6.48 -9.03
N GLN A 161 12.20 -6.69 -8.08
CA GLN A 161 10.85 -7.17 -8.34
C GLN A 161 9.84 -6.42 -7.48
N ALA A 162 8.63 -6.20 -7.99
CA ALA A 162 7.50 -5.69 -7.22
C ALA A 162 6.16 -6.23 -7.73
N GLY A 163 5.16 -6.29 -6.85
CA GLY A 163 3.85 -6.86 -7.15
C GLY A 163 2.82 -5.85 -7.64
N ARG A 164 2.75 -4.67 -7.03
CA ARG A 164 1.68 -3.70 -7.31
C ARG A 164 2.19 -2.27 -7.11
N LEU A 165 1.87 -1.40 -8.07
CA LEU A 165 2.02 0.03 -7.94
C LEU A 165 0.64 0.67 -7.77
N VAL A 166 0.48 1.44 -6.70
CA VAL A 166 -0.71 2.27 -6.46
C VAL A 166 -0.29 3.72 -6.60
N ALA A 167 -0.91 4.46 -7.51
CA ALA A 167 -0.69 5.89 -7.70
C ALA A 167 -2.01 6.59 -7.99
N GLY A 168 -2.46 7.49 -7.11
CA GLY A 168 -3.77 8.11 -7.28
C GLY A 168 -4.14 9.13 -6.23
N PRO A 169 -5.39 9.64 -6.25
CA PRO A 169 -5.89 10.49 -5.19
C PRO A 169 -6.12 9.67 -3.92
N ALA A 170 -6.15 10.36 -2.79
CA ALA A 170 -6.50 9.75 -1.52
C ALA A 170 -7.52 10.60 -0.78
N TRP A 171 -8.60 9.95 -0.34
CA TRP A 171 -9.59 10.54 0.54
C TRP A 171 -9.07 10.53 1.97
N GLN A 172 -9.09 11.68 2.62
CA GLN A 172 -8.86 11.83 4.04
C GLN A 172 -10.07 12.58 4.60
N PRO A 173 -10.87 11.94 5.48
CA PRO A 173 -12.14 12.50 5.88
C PRO A 173 -11.96 13.71 6.80
N ARG A 174 -12.96 14.61 6.84
CA ARG A 174 -12.89 15.82 7.68
C ARG A 174 -12.89 15.48 9.17
N VAL A 175 -13.67 14.48 9.55
CA VAL A 175 -13.69 13.89 10.89
C VAL A 175 -13.09 12.50 10.77
N ASN A 176 -12.13 12.19 11.64
CA ASN A 176 -11.43 10.91 11.61
C ASN A 176 -12.37 9.72 11.88
N LEU A 177 -11.87 8.51 11.66
CA LEU A 177 -12.54 7.28 12.06
C LEU A 177 -12.83 7.26 13.57
N GLN A 178 -13.83 6.48 13.95
CA GLN A 178 -14.21 6.29 15.35
C GLN A 178 -13.15 5.51 16.12
N TYR A 179 -13.06 5.78 17.42
CA TYR A 179 -12.34 4.90 18.33
C TYR A 179 -12.94 3.49 18.31
N GLY A 180 -12.11 2.48 18.52
CA GLY A 180 -12.52 1.08 18.43
C GLY A 180 -12.32 0.45 17.06
N TRP A 181 -11.63 1.13 16.12
CA TRP A 181 -11.04 0.44 14.97
C TRP A 181 -10.10 -0.67 15.45
N SER A 182 -10.00 -1.75 14.68
CA SER A 182 -9.20 -2.92 15.04
C SER A 182 -8.43 -3.47 13.86
N ILE A 183 -7.29 -4.07 14.15
CA ILE A 183 -6.50 -4.86 13.21
C ILE A 183 -6.29 -6.26 13.75
N GLU A 184 -6.54 -7.25 12.91
CA GLU A 184 -6.47 -8.67 13.25
C GLU A 184 -5.56 -9.40 12.27
N GLN A 185 -4.75 -10.35 12.77
CA GLN A 185 -4.08 -11.34 11.93
C GLN A 185 -5.00 -12.54 11.80
N VAL A 186 -5.66 -12.66 10.65
CA VAL A 186 -6.58 -13.77 10.37
C VAL A 186 -5.76 -15.00 9.98
N ASP A 187 -6.05 -16.11 10.65
CA ASP A 187 -5.39 -17.40 10.44
C ASP A 187 -6.47 -18.47 10.20
N ASP A 188 -6.70 -18.79 8.92
CA ASP A 188 -7.70 -19.77 8.50
C ASP A 188 -7.18 -21.23 8.60
N SER A 189 -6.02 -21.43 9.24
CA SER A 189 -5.43 -22.76 9.47
C SER A 189 -6.37 -23.66 10.28
N ARG A 190 -6.43 -24.94 9.91
CA ARG A 190 -7.34 -25.92 10.56
C ARG A 190 -6.55 -26.91 11.40
N THR A 191 -7.01 -27.14 12.63
CA THR A 191 -6.42 -28.16 13.51
C THR A 191 -7.35 -29.37 13.62
N VAL A 192 -6.86 -30.54 13.24
CA VAL A 192 -7.57 -31.82 13.35
C VAL A 192 -6.87 -32.70 14.38
N ARG A 193 -7.62 -33.23 15.36
CA ARG A 193 -7.08 -34.22 16.31
C ARG A 193 -7.30 -35.64 15.80
N SER A 194 -6.26 -36.46 15.85
CA SER A 194 -6.32 -37.87 15.52
C SER A 194 -6.91 -38.70 16.66
N ARG A 195 -7.31 -39.94 16.34
CA ARG A 195 -7.80 -40.89 17.35
C ARG A 195 -6.75 -41.20 18.43
N GLY A 196 -5.46 -41.05 18.13
CA GLY A 196 -4.35 -41.21 19.07
C GLY A 196 -4.02 -39.94 19.87
N GLY A 197 -4.82 -38.86 19.74
CA GLY A 197 -4.64 -37.62 20.48
C GLY A 197 -3.64 -36.63 19.88
N GLN A 198 -2.99 -36.95 18.76
CA GLN A 198 -2.07 -36.04 18.06
C GLN A 198 -2.85 -34.98 17.29
N SER A 199 -2.34 -33.74 17.25
CA SER A 199 -2.95 -32.66 16.48
C SER A 199 -2.20 -32.48 15.15
N TYR A 200 -2.93 -32.45 14.04
CA TYR A 200 -2.45 -32.11 12.72
C TYR A 200 -2.98 -30.74 12.34
N VAL A 201 -2.09 -29.84 11.95
CA VAL A 201 -2.44 -28.47 11.54
C VAL A 201 -2.24 -28.34 10.05
N ASP A 202 -3.32 -28.01 9.34
CA ASP A 202 -3.29 -27.58 7.95
C ASP A 202 -3.07 -26.06 7.93
N VAL A 203 -1.82 -25.66 7.68
CA VAL A 203 -1.38 -24.26 7.79
C VAL A 203 -1.75 -23.50 6.53
N GLN A 204 -2.45 -22.38 6.71
CA GLN A 204 -2.82 -21.45 5.64
C GLN A 204 -2.03 -20.13 5.77
N PRO A 205 -1.82 -19.39 4.67
CA PRO A 205 -1.30 -18.04 4.72
C PRO A 205 -2.17 -17.15 5.61
N LYS A 206 -1.53 -16.35 6.45
CA LYS A 206 -2.19 -15.38 7.33
C LYS A 206 -2.26 -14.04 6.62
N TYR A 207 -3.32 -13.28 6.88
CA TYR A 207 -3.52 -11.96 6.30
C TYR A 207 -4.11 -11.00 7.32
N ARG A 208 -3.91 -9.71 7.13
CA ARG A 208 -4.46 -8.69 8.02
C ARG A 208 -5.89 -8.34 7.65
N ARG A 209 -6.72 -8.12 8.67
CA ARG A 209 -8.06 -7.56 8.53
C ARG A 209 -8.15 -6.25 9.32
N LEU A 210 -8.54 -5.17 8.66
CA LEU A 210 -8.76 -3.86 9.27
C LEU A 210 -10.26 -3.56 9.32
N ARG A 211 -10.78 -3.26 10.51
CA ARG A 211 -12.17 -2.82 10.72
C ARG A 211 -12.20 -1.41 11.27
N PHE A 212 -12.99 -0.54 10.66
CA PHE A 212 -13.15 0.84 11.11
C PHE A 212 -14.51 1.40 10.71
N ALA A 213 -14.92 2.48 11.35
CA ALA A 213 -16.18 3.16 11.06
C ALA A 213 -16.03 4.68 11.14
N PHE A 214 -16.92 5.38 10.44
CA PHE A 214 -17.16 6.81 10.58
C PHE A 214 -18.58 7.00 11.08
N ASP A 215 -18.79 7.90 12.05
CA ASP A 215 -20.15 8.22 12.55
C ASP A 215 -20.59 9.66 12.26
N PHE A 216 -19.67 10.52 11.81
CA PHE A 216 -19.89 11.96 11.69
C PHE A 216 -19.55 12.52 10.30
N LEU A 217 -19.73 11.72 9.25
CA LEU A 217 -19.54 12.21 7.87
C LEU A 217 -20.62 13.22 7.50
N GLU A 218 -20.22 14.24 6.75
CA GLU A 218 -21.14 15.19 6.14
C GLU A 218 -21.80 14.60 4.88
N ARG A 219 -22.93 15.17 4.46
CA ARG A 219 -23.69 14.68 3.30
C ARG A 219 -22.84 14.56 2.04
N ASP A 220 -22.16 15.62 1.66
CA ASP A 220 -21.41 15.64 0.39
C ASP A 220 -20.17 14.74 0.46
N GLU A 221 -19.60 14.57 1.65
CA GLU A 221 -18.46 13.69 1.88
C GLU A 221 -18.86 12.21 1.79
N VAL A 222 -19.97 11.82 2.42
CA VAL A 222 -20.41 10.41 2.37
C VAL A 222 -20.82 10.00 0.96
N PHE A 223 -21.52 10.87 0.22
CA PHE A 223 -21.97 10.54 -1.14
C PHE A 223 -20.87 10.76 -2.19
N GLY A 224 -19.94 11.69 -1.96
CA GLY A 224 -18.81 11.93 -2.86
C GLY A 224 -17.66 10.92 -2.73
N HIS A 225 -17.50 10.30 -1.55
CA HIS A 225 -16.41 9.37 -1.28
C HIS A 225 -16.87 7.98 -0.85
N ALA A 226 -17.56 7.83 0.28
CA ALA A 226 -17.89 6.51 0.82
C ALA A 226 -18.81 5.72 -0.12
N TYR A 227 -19.83 6.37 -0.68
CA TYR A 227 -20.71 5.78 -1.69
C TYR A 227 -19.96 5.44 -2.98
N GLU A 228 -19.14 6.37 -3.48
CA GLU A 228 -18.36 6.18 -4.71
C GLU A 228 -17.32 5.06 -4.58
N LEU A 229 -16.72 4.89 -3.40
CA LEU A 229 -15.78 3.82 -3.12
C LEU A 229 -16.46 2.46 -3.33
N GLU A 230 -17.62 2.22 -2.71
CA GLU A 230 -18.34 0.97 -2.89
C GLU A 230 -18.91 0.81 -4.30
N ARG A 231 -19.37 1.90 -4.94
CA ARG A 231 -19.86 1.85 -6.32
C ARG A 231 -18.77 1.46 -7.31
N ILE A 232 -17.54 1.97 -7.13
CA ILE A 232 -16.41 1.73 -8.04
C ILE A 232 -15.72 0.40 -7.72
N LYS A 233 -15.45 0.12 -6.45
CA LYS A 233 -14.66 -1.04 -6.03
C LYS A 233 -15.51 -2.23 -5.61
N GLY A 234 -16.62 -2.00 -4.91
CA GLY A 234 -17.39 -3.06 -4.26
C GLY A 234 -16.47 -4.00 -3.46
N VAL A 235 -16.83 -5.28 -3.40
CA VAL A 235 -15.99 -6.34 -2.77
C VAL A 235 -14.89 -6.88 -3.70
N GLY A 236 -14.92 -6.54 -5.00
CA GLY A 236 -14.01 -7.10 -5.99
C GLY A 236 -12.82 -6.22 -6.34
N GLY A 237 -12.88 -4.93 -5.98
CA GLY A 237 -11.88 -3.93 -6.27
C GLY A 237 -10.93 -3.70 -5.10
N ASP A 238 -9.67 -3.48 -5.43
CA ASP A 238 -8.61 -3.18 -4.48
C ASP A 238 -8.66 -1.74 -3.96
N LEU A 239 -8.25 -1.56 -2.71
CA LEU A 239 -8.02 -0.27 -2.08
C LEU A 239 -6.85 -0.36 -1.11
N MET A 240 -6.29 0.79 -0.77
CA MET A 240 -5.36 0.91 0.34
C MET A 240 -5.96 1.79 1.44
N VAL A 241 -5.89 1.31 2.68
CA VAL A 241 -6.32 2.04 3.87
C VAL A 241 -5.14 2.15 4.83
N MET A 242 -4.86 3.37 5.27
CA MET A 242 -3.86 3.69 6.28
C MET A 242 -4.56 4.32 7.48
N ALA A 243 -4.67 3.57 8.58
CA ALA A 243 -5.45 3.99 9.75
C ALA A 243 -4.90 5.27 10.40
N ASP A 244 -3.58 5.43 10.43
CA ASP A 244 -2.90 6.60 10.99
C ASP A 244 -1.67 6.95 10.13
N PRO A 245 -1.73 8.02 9.32
CA PRO A 245 -0.58 8.43 8.53
C PRO A 245 0.57 9.03 9.34
N ASP A 246 0.34 9.49 10.58
CA ASP A 246 1.36 10.19 11.37
C ASP A 246 2.22 9.24 12.21
N ASP A 247 1.78 8.00 12.46
CA ASP A 247 2.58 6.97 13.13
C ASP A 247 3.59 6.33 12.18
N LEU A 248 4.71 7.02 11.96
CA LEU A 248 5.78 6.57 11.06
C LEU A 248 6.40 5.22 11.45
N GLN A 249 6.35 4.85 12.73
CA GLN A 249 6.99 3.63 13.23
C GLN A 249 6.11 2.43 12.97
N HIS A 250 4.81 2.52 13.26
CA HIS A 250 3.90 1.41 13.09
C HIS A 250 3.15 1.43 11.76
N ARG A 251 3.27 2.48 10.93
CA ARG A 251 2.51 2.67 9.67
C ARG A 251 2.33 1.39 8.86
N HIS A 252 3.42 0.64 8.69
CA HIS A 252 3.46 -0.63 7.96
C HIS A 252 2.48 -1.67 8.52
N ARG A 253 2.24 -1.71 9.84
CA ARG A 253 1.32 -2.64 10.51
C ARG A 253 -0.13 -2.28 10.31
N HIS A 254 -0.50 -1.00 10.33
CA HIS A 254 -1.90 -0.52 10.21
C HIS A 254 -2.22 0.10 8.83
N THR A 255 -1.39 -0.19 7.82
CA THR A 255 -1.71 0.07 6.42
C THR A 255 -1.97 -1.23 5.69
N VAL A 256 -3.18 -1.38 5.15
CA VAL A 256 -3.65 -2.59 4.46
C VAL A 256 -3.93 -2.25 3.01
N TYR A 257 -3.30 -3.00 2.10
CA TYR A 257 -3.72 -3.11 0.70
C TYR A 257 -4.60 -4.34 0.57
N GLY A 258 -5.83 -4.16 0.09
CA GLY A 258 -6.82 -5.21 0.22
C GLY A 258 -8.10 -4.96 -0.55
N VAL A 259 -9.13 -5.74 -0.23
CA VAL A 259 -10.49 -5.61 -0.76
C VAL A 259 -11.48 -5.43 0.39
N LEU A 260 -12.66 -4.89 0.09
CA LEU A 260 -13.74 -4.91 1.06
C LEU A 260 -14.19 -6.35 1.31
N ALA A 261 -14.18 -6.78 2.57
CA ALA A 261 -14.68 -8.11 2.96
C ALA A 261 -16.21 -8.19 2.80
N GLU A 262 -16.89 -7.07 3.03
CA GLU A 262 -18.34 -6.91 2.94
C GLU A 262 -18.70 -5.45 2.65
N THR A 263 -19.90 -5.22 2.13
CA THR A 263 -20.49 -3.87 2.01
C THR A 263 -21.46 -3.62 3.16
N ALA A 264 -21.41 -2.44 3.75
CA ALA A 264 -22.34 -2.02 4.80
C ALA A 264 -23.34 -0.96 4.27
N PRO A 265 -24.50 -0.72 4.88
CA PRO A 265 -25.33 0.42 4.51
C PRO A 265 -24.66 1.75 4.90
N ILE A 266 -25.00 2.84 4.21
CA ILE A 266 -24.80 4.20 4.72
C ILE A 266 -25.99 4.52 5.63
N ALA A 267 -25.72 4.79 6.91
CA ALA A 267 -26.74 5.18 7.88
C ALA A 267 -26.78 6.70 8.03
N ASN A 268 -27.94 7.25 8.39
CA ASN A 268 -28.14 8.66 8.71
C ASN A 268 -28.65 8.77 10.17
N PRO A 269 -27.78 8.49 11.17
CA PRO A 269 -28.21 8.38 12.57
C PRO A 269 -28.69 9.70 13.18
N ALA A 270 -28.24 10.84 12.65
CA ALA A 270 -28.64 12.17 13.11
C ALA A 270 -28.75 13.14 11.93
N PHE A 271 -29.55 14.20 12.07
CA PHE A 271 -29.74 15.18 11.01
C PHE A 271 -28.41 15.73 10.49
N GLY A 272 -28.12 15.49 9.21
CA GLY A 272 -26.91 15.98 8.54
C GLY A 272 -25.62 15.19 8.87
N ARG A 273 -25.72 14.07 9.60
CA ARG A 273 -24.60 13.20 9.95
C ARG A 273 -24.83 11.79 9.45
N PHE A 274 -23.84 11.27 8.74
CA PHE A 274 -23.88 9.94 8.17
C PHE A 274 -22.83 9.04 8.79
N ALA A 275 -23.18 7.78 8.93
CA ALA A 275 -22.31 6.74 9.45
C ALA A 275 -22.05 5.65 8.41
N LYS A 276 -20.83 5.12 8.41
CA LYS A 276 -20.37 4.07 7.50
C LYS A 276 -19.27 3.23 8.14
N ALA A 277 -19.46 1.91 8.13
CA ALA A 277 -18.44 0.95 8.53
C ALA A 277 -17.76 0.32 7.30
N PHE A 278 -16.49 -0.06 7.47
CA PHE A 278 -15.70 -0.77 6.48
C PHE A 278 -14.93 -1.91 7.15
N THR A 279 -14.88 -3.04 6.45
CA THR A 279 -14.02 -4.18 6.76
C THR A 279 -13.14 -4.42 5.53
N VAL A 280 -11.82 -4.41 5.71
CA VAL A 280 -10.85 -4.61 4.63
C VAL A 280 -9.98 -5.81 4.92
N ASP A 281 -9.92 -6.74 3.97
CA ASP A 281 -9.04 -7.92 4.01
C ASP A 281 -7.84 -7.70 3.11
N GLU A 282 -6.65 -7.94 3.66
CA GLU A 282 -5.40 -7.84 2.92
C GLU A 282 -5.35 -8.82 1.74
N LEU A 283 -4.89 -8.31 0.59
CA LEU A 283 -4.59 -9.13 -0.58
C LEU A 283 -3.13 -9.59 -0.51
N LEU A 284 -2.93 -10.90 -0.57
CA LEU A 284 -1.62 -11.56 -0.53
C LEU A 284 -0.94 -11.66 -1.90
#